data_AF-A0A9F2WGN9-F1
#
_entry.id   AF-A0A9F2WGN9-F1
#
_cell.length_a   1.000
_cell.length_b   1.000
_cell.length_c   1.000
_cell.angle_alpha   90.00
_cell.angle_beta   90.00
_cell.angle_gamma   90.00
#
_symmetry.space_group_name_H-M   'P 1'
#
loop_
_entity.id
_entity.type
_entity.pdbx_description
1 polymer ?
#
loop_
_entity_poly.entity_id
_entity_poly.type
_entity_poly.pdbx_seq_one_letter_code
_entity_poly.pdbx_strand_id
1 'polypeptide(L)'
;MQVTCTVTSNHSCSVEDGAKYNDTDKCWGPIRRIDAYRIYLAVFTLLLGPFTFFNVQKTKYLQIITSLMRWLAFITMIIVALLRIAKGQGEGHPPLAQLSGVRNLFGVCVYSFMCQHSLPSLITPISKKKHVNKLVLLDYILILGFYSLLSFTAIYCFRNGTLMDMYTLNFTNCDIVSIAFIRYFLGLFPVFTISTNFPIIAVTLRNNWKTLFHREGGTYPWVVDRIFFPVITLIPPVIVAFCTHDLESLVGITGAYAGNGIQYIIPAFLAYYSRKETQLTFRNGTLNKHLSPFRHTFWIGFVLLWGLFCFLFVTANIILSETKV
;
A
#
# COMPACT_ATOMS: atom_id res chain seq x y z
N MET A 1 11.01 3.30 -15.18
CA MET A 1 12.48 3.23 -15.01
C MET A 1 12.99 1.82 -15.30
N GLN A 2 12.71 0.82 -14.46
CA GLN A 2 13.32 -0.51 -14.59
C GLN A 2 12.98 -1.24 -15.91
N VAL A 3 11.78 -1.02 -16.46
CA VAL A 3 11.36 -1.63 -17.72
C VAL A 3 11.84 -0.84 -18.96
N THR A 4 12.15 0.45 -18.81
CA THR A 4 12.35 1.38 -19.94
C THR A 4 13.78 1.89 -20.09
N CYS A 5 14.58 1.85 -19.03
CA CYS A 5 16.00 2.22 -19.06
C CYS A 5 16.86 0.98 -19.25
N THR A 6 17.24 0.66 -20.49
CA THR A 6 18.21 -0.39 -20.82
C THR A 6 19.56 0.26 -21.16
N VAL A 7 20.58 -0.04 -20.36
CA VAL A 7 21.95 0.43 -20.65
C VAL A 7 22.48 -0.40 -21.82
N THR A 8 22.54 0.21 -23.00
CA THR A 8 23.39 -0.15 -24.17
C THR A 8 23.91 -1.59 -24.24
N SER A 9 23.02 -2.58 -24.31
CA SER A 9 23.29 -3.81 -25.04
C SER A 9 22.02 -4.25 -25.76
N ASN A 10 22.20 -4.73 -26.98
CA ASN A 10 21.16 -4.95 -27.97
C ASN A 10 20.37 -6.24 -27.69
N HIS A 11 19.88 -6.40 -26.46
CA HIS A 11 19.11 -7.55 -26.03
C HIS A 11 17.84 -7.09 -25.32
N SER A 12 16.71 -7.46 -25.90
CA SER A 12 15.35 -7.41 -25.32
C SER A 12 15.17 -8.31 -24.08
N CYS A 13 16.27 -8.60 -23.36
CA CYS A 13 16.37 -9.64 -22.34
C CYS A 13 17.22 -9.30 -21.11
N SER A 14 18.01 -8.23 -21.08
CA SER A 14 18.87 -7.93 -19.93
C SER A 14 18.25 -6.86 -19.03
N VAL A 15 17.47 -7.29 -18.03
CA VAL A 15 17.45 -6.56 -16.75
C VAL A 15 18.56 -7.21 -15.92
N GLU A 16 19.79 -6.72 -16.06
CA GLU A 16 20.94 -7.27 -15.34
C GLU A 16 20.76 -7.13 -13.82
N ASP A 17 21.16 -8.20 -13.15
CA ASP A 17 20.98 -8.52 -11.75
C ASP A 17 21.47 -7.43 -10.79
N GLY A 18 20.61 -7.07 -9.83
CA GLY A 18 21.04 -6.65 -8.49
C GLY A 18 21.88 -5.37 -8.35
N ALA A 19 22.22 -4.67 -9.43
CA ALA A 19 22.88 -3.39 -9.33
C ALA A 19 21.86 -2.34 -8.87
N LYS A 20 22.10 -1.72 -7.71
CA LYS A 20 21.50 -0.41 -7.38
C LYS A 20 21.98 0.57 -8.45
N TYR A 21 21.25 0.65 -9.56
CA TYR A 21 21.55 1.58 -10.64
C TYR A 21 21.55 2.99 -10.09
N ASN A 22 22.59 3.74 -10.40
CA ASN A 22 22.71 5.09 -9.90
C ASN A 22 21.72 5.98 -10.66
N ASP A 23 21.04 6.88 -9.98
CA ASP A 23 20.00 7.73 -10.60
C ASP A 23 20.55 8.63 -11.72
N THR A 24 21.87 8.84 -11.71
CA THR A 24 22.65 9.57 -12.71
C THR A 24 22.93 8.78 -13.99
N ASP A 25 22.70 7.46 -14.00
CA ASP A 25 23.01 6.60 -15.13
C ASP A 25 22.16 6.99 -16.35
N LYS A 26 22.68 6.73 -17.55
CA LYS A 26 21.96 7.00 -18.80
C LYS A 26 20.83 5.98 -18.97
N CYS A 27 19.64 6.47 -19.31
CA CYS A 27 18.46 5.64 -19.56
C CYS A 27 18.30 5.33 -21.05
N TRP A 28 18.23 6.37 -21.89
CA TRP A 28 18.06 6.30 -23.34
C TRP A 28 18.56 7.59 -23.99
N GLY A 29 19.51 7.47 -24.92
CA GLY A 29 20.17 8.64 -25.50
C GLY A 29 20.83 9.55 -24.44
N PRO A 30 20.58 10.87 -24.45
CA PRO A 30 21.15 11.81 -23.46
C PRO A 30 20.39 11.87 -22.13
N ILE A 31 19.26 11.18 -21.98
CA ILE A 31 18.38 11.31 -20.82
C ILE A 31 18.84 10.37 -19.68
N ARG A 32 18.98 10.92 -18.47
CA ARG A 32 19.34 10.17 -17.26
C ARG A 32 18.12 9.42 -16.69
N ARG A 33 18.36 8.38 -15.88
CA ARG A 33 17.29 7.59 -15.25
C ARG A 33 16.34 8.44 -14.40
N ILE A 34 16.88 9.37 -13.62
CA ILE A 34 16.09 10.31 -12.81
C ILE A 34 15.19 11.22 -13.68
N ASP A 35 15.71 11.69 -14.81
CA ASP A 35 14.96 12.56 -15.71
C ASP A 35 13.85 11.76 -16.40
N ALA A 36 14.12 10.50 -16.79
CA ALA A 36 13.10 9.61 -17.34
C ALA A 36 11.95 9.37 -16.34
N TYR A 37 12.25 9.15 -15.05
CA TYR A 37 11.21 9.03 -14.03
C TYR A 37 10.38 10.29 -13.86
N ARG A 38 11.02 11.46 -13.81
CA ARG A 38 10.32 12.74 -13.71
C ARG A 38 9.40 12.99 -14.91
N ILE A 39 9.82 12.58 -16.11
CA ILE A 39 8.99 12.61 -17.31
C ILE A 39 7.78 11.68 -17.16
N TYR A 40 7.98 10.41 -16.76
CA TYR A 40 6.86 9.48 -16.56
C TYR A 40 5.91 9.94 -15.45
N LEU A 41 6.43 10.51 -14.37
CA LEU A 41 5.63 11.08 -13.30
C LEU A 41 4.81 12.28 -13.80
N ALA A 42 5.42 13.18 -14.58
CA ALA A 42 4.70 14.30 -15.19
C ALA A 42 3.59 13.83 -16.14
N VAL A 43 3.86 12.81 -16.97
CA VAL A 43 2.85 12.19 -17.84
C VAL A 43 1.73 11.56 -17.01
N PHE A 44 2.07 10.81 -15.95
CA PHE A 44 1.09 10.21 -15.05
C PHE A 44 0.20 11.27 -14.40
N THR A 45 0.78 12.35 -13.87
CA THR A 45 0.05 13.47 -13.27
C THR A 45 -0.83 14.19 -14.29
N LEU A 46 -0.35 14.40 -15.52
CA LEU A 46 -1.13 15.07 -16.56
C LEU A 46 -2.29 14.23 -17.07
N LEU A 47 -2.11 12.90 -17.17
CA LEU A 47 -3.16 11.99 -17.62
C LEU A 47 -4.18 11.68 -16.53
N LEU A 48 -3.72 11.42 -15.30
CA LEU A 48 -4.58 10.92 -14.22
C LEU A 48 -4.98 11.99 -13.21
N GLY A 49 -4.19 13.05 -13.05
CA GLY A 49 -4.51 14.20 -12.20
C GLY A 49 -5.84 14.88 -12.53
N PRO A 50 -6.22 15.07 -13.82
CA PRO A 50 -7.52 15.65 -14.17
C PRO A 50 -8.71 14.90 -13.59
N PHE A 51 -8.64 13.57 -13.40
CA PHE A 51 -9.74 12.81 -12.81
C PHE A 51 -10.05 13.23 -11.36
N THR A 52 -9.12 13.88 -10.66
CA THR A 52 -9.37 14.47 -9.33
C THR A 52 -10.32 15.67 -9.39
N PHE A 53 -10.43 16.34 -10.54
CA PHE A 53 -11.37 17.43 -10.78
C PHE A 53 -12.75 16.91 -11.19
N PHE A 54 -12.83 15.69 -11.73
CA PHE A 54 -14.07 15.06 -12.14
C PHE A 54 -14.65 14.16 -11.03
N ASN A 55 -15.96 13.94 -11.08
CA ASN A 55 -16.65 13.01 -10.19
C ASN A 55 -16.74 11.64 -10.86
N VAL A 56 -15.64 10.88 -10.85
CA VAL A 56 -15.63 9.50 -11.33
C VAL A 56 -16.34 8.62 -10.30
N GLN A 57 -17.67 8.61 -10.30
CA GLN A 57 -18.47 7.86 -9.33
C GLN A 57 -18.68 6.39 -9.74
N LYS A 58 -18.53 6.05 -11.03
CA LYS A 58 -18.70 4.68 -11.55
C LYS A 58 -17.38 3.91 -11.58
N THR A 59 -16.77 3.71 -10.41
CA THR A 59 -15.49 3.00 -10.27
C THR A 59 -15.63 1.47 -10.27
N LYS A 60 -16.87 0.94 -10.20
CA LYS A 60 -17.16 -0.50 -10.15
C LYS A 60 -16.41 -1.30 -11.22
N TYR A 61 -16.52 -0.90 -12.50
CA TYR A 61 -15.90 -1.64 -13.61
C TYR A 61 -14.38 -1.57 -13.56
N LEU A 62 -13.83 -0.40 -13.24
CA LEU A 62 -12.39 -0.19 -13.05
C LEU A 62 -11.84 -1.08 -11.92
N GLN A 63 -12.57 -1.19 -10.80
CA GLN A 63 -12.21 -2.06 -9.68
C GLN A 63 -12.30 -3.55 -10.06
N ILE A 64 -13.34 -3.97 -10.79
CA ILE A 64 -13.47 -5.37 -11.25
C ILE A 64 -12.31 -5.74 -12.17
N ILE A 65 -12.02 -4.92 -13.19
CA ILE A 65 -10.92 -5.17 -14.13
C ILE A 65 -9.58 -5.23 -13.39
N THR A 66 -9.34 -4.27 -12.49
CA THR A 66 -8.09 -4.24 -11.70
C THR A 66 -7.98 -5.46 -10.78
N SER A 67 -9.09 -5.92 -10.19
CA SER A 67 -9.12 -7.14 -9.38
C SER A 67 -8.77 -8.38 -10.23
N LEU A 68 -9.34 -8.52 -11.43
CA LEU A 68 -9.02 -9.61 -12.34
C LEU A 68 -7.53 -9.61 -12.73
N MET A 69 -6.98 -8.44 -13.08
CA MET A 69 -5.55 -8.31 -13.37
C MET A 69 -4.67 -8.69 -12.18
N ARG A 70 -5.07 -8.33 -10.94
CA ARG A 70 -4.37 -8.74 -9.70
C ARG A 70 -4.34 -10.25 -9.54
N TRP A 71 -5.49 -10.91 -9.69
CA TRP A 71 -5.54 -12.37 -9.60
C TRP A 71 -4.65 -13.04 -10.65
N LEU A 72 -4.69 -12.60 -11.90
CA LEU A 72 -3.84 -13.14 -12.96
C LEU A 72 -2.34 -12.94 -12.66
N ALA A 73 -1.95 -11.73 -12.23
CA ALA A 73 -0.55 -11.44 -11.90
C ALA A 73 -0.07 -12.29 -10.73
N PHE A 74 -0.83 -12.36 -9.64
CA PHE A 74 -0.44 -13.12 -8.47
C PHE A 74 -0.38 -14.62 -8.72
N ILE A 75 -1.38 -15.20 -9.40
CA ILE A 75 -1.37 -16.62 -9.77
C ILE A 75 -0.16 -16.93 -10.63
N THR A 76 0.13 -16.09 -11.62
CA THR A 76 1.29 -16.28 -12.51
C THR A 76 2.61 -16.25 -11.73
N MET A 77 2.80 -15.26 -10.85
CA MET A 77 4.01 -15.17 -10.02
C MET A 77 4.17 -16.38 -9.10
N ILE A 78 3.09 -16.83 -8.45
CA ILE A 78 3.12 -17.99 -7.56
C ILE A 78 3.48 -19.26 -8.36
N ILE A 79 2.84 -19.49 -9.51
CA ILE A 79 3.11 -20.67 -10.34
C ILE A 79 4.55 -20.67 -10.83
N VAL A 80 5.05 -19.55 -11.37
CA VAL A 80 6.41 -19.46 -11.89
C VAL A 80 7.44 -19.66 -10.78
N ALA A 81 7.25 -19.03 -9.61
CA ALA A 81 8.15 -19.19 -8.48
C ALA A 81 8.19 -20.63 -7.97
N LEU A 82 7.02 -21.27 -7.80
CA LEU A 82 6.94 -22.67 -7.37
C LEU A 82 7.58 -23.62 -8.38
N LEU A 83 7.39 -23.41 -9.68
CA LEU A 83 8.03 -24.21 -10.73
C LEU A 83 9.56 -24.07 -10.71
N ARG A 84 10.08 -22.86 -10.48
CA ARG A 84 11.53 -22.62 -10.38
C ARG A 84 12.13 -23.29 -9.15
N ILE A 85 11.46 -23.19 -8.00
CA ILE A 85 11.86 -23.88 -6.76
C ILE A 85 11.82 -25.41 -6.96
N ALA A 86 10.74 -25.95 -7.53
CA ALA A 86 10.58 -27.38 -7.76
C ALA A 86 11.64 -27.98 -8.71
N LYS A 87 12.15 -27.17 -9.65
CA LYS A 87 13.23 -27.54 -10.57
C LYS A 87 14.63 -27.41 -9.96
N GLY A 88 14.75 -27.03 -8.68
CA GLY A 88 16.04 -26.79 -8.03
C GLY A 88 16.76 -25.52 -8.52
N GLN A 89 16.05 -24.62 -9.20
CA GLN A 89 16.57 -23.34 -9.70
C GLN A 89 16.28 -22.17 -8.73
N GLY A 90 15.80 -22.48 -7.52
CA GLY A 90 15.61 -21.50 -6.45
C GLY A 90 16.96 -21.09 -5.88
N GLU A 91 17.30 -19.82 -6.01
CA GLU A 91 18.59 -19.29 -5.54
C GLU A 91 18.54 -18.81 -4.08
N GLY A 92 17.34 -18.74 -3.51
CA GLY A 92 17.07 -18.21 -2.18
C GLY A 92 17.45 -19.18 -1.07
N HIS A 93 18.41 -18.77 -0.24
CA HIS A 93 18.87 -19.52 0.93
C HIS A 93 18.77 -18.63 2.19
N PRO A 94 17.56 -18.43 2.75
CA PRO A 94 17.39 -17.55 3.89
C PRO A 94 18.05 -18.12 5.16
N PRO A 95 18.72 -17.28 5.97
CA PRO A 95 19.13 -17.70 7.31
C PRO A 95 17.90 -18.00 8.18
N LEU A 96 18.03 -18.97 9.11
CA LEU A 96 16.93 -19.41 9.98
C LEU A 96 16.34 -18.28 10.84
N ALA A 97 17.17 -17.31 11.25
CA ALA A 97 16.73 -16.12 11.94
C ALA A 97 17.69 -14.96 11.67
N GLN A 98 17.14 -13.83 11.19
CA GLN A 98 17.88 -12.59 11.06
C GLN A 98 16.99 -11.44 11.53
N LEU A 99 17.45 -10.70 12.54
CA LEU A 99 16.71 -9.57 13.11
C LEU A 99 16.89 -8.29 12.29
N SER A 100 17.76 -8.29 11.27
CA SER A 100 17.89 -7.17 10.35
C SER A 100 16.62 -7.07 9.49
N GLY A 101 15.97 -5.91 9.50
CA GLY A 101 14.75 -5.67 8.72
C GLY A 101 13.44 -5.84 9.50
N VAL A 102 13.47 -6.39 10.73
CA VAL A 102 12.27 -6.47 11.60
C VAL A 102 11.66 -5.10 11.83
N ARG A 103 12.51 -4.08 11.94
CA ARG A 103 12.10 -2.68 12.09
C ARG A 103 11.31 -2.14 10.87
N ASN A 104 11.74 -2.44 9.65
CA ASN A 104 10.99 -2.10 8.43
C ASN A 104 9.69 -2.90 8.33
N LEU A 105 9.74 -4.18 8.71
CA LEU A 105 8.60 -5.10 8.66
C LEU A 105 7.39 -4.57 9.43
N PHE A 106 7.57 -3.94 10.60
CA PHE A 106 6.45 -3.38 11.36
C PHE A 106 5.65 -2.34 10.57
N GLY A 107 6.32 -1.34 9.97
CA GLY A 107 5.66 -0.30 9.17
C GLY A 107 4.94 -0.89 7.96
N VAL A 108 5.61 -1.82 7.26
CA VAL A 108 5.04 -2.51 6.09
C VAL A 108 3.83 -3.36 6.47
N CYS A 109 3.87 -4.08 7.60
CA CYS A 109 2.74 -4.89 8.09
C CYS A 109 1.53 -4.03 8.45
N VAL A 110 1.73 -2.94 9.21
CA VAL A 110 0.66 -1.99 9.55
C VAL A 110 0.03 -1.44 8.28
N TYR A 111 0.86 -1.01 7.32
CA TYR A 111 0.35 -0.51 6.04
C TYR A 111 -0.40 -1.60 5.23
N SER A 112 0.13 -2.83 5.19
CA SER A 112 -0.45 -3.95 4.43
C SER A 112 -1.84 -4.34 4.92
N PHE A 113 -2.09 -4.23 6.23
CA PHE A 113 -3.39 -4.51 6.85
C PHE A 113 -4.30 -3.27 6.96
N MET A 114 -3.98 -2.19 6.26
CA MET A 114 -4.75 -0.96 6.31
C MET A 114 -5.98 -1.01 5.41
N CYS A 115 -7.16 -1.17 6.01
CA CYS A 115 -8.44 -1.05 5.31
C CYS A 115 -9.52 -0.29 6.12
N GLN A 116 -9.18 0.13 7.35
CA GLN A 116 -10.11 0.66 8.35
C GLN A 116 -10.80 1.95 7.90
N HIS A 117 -10.14 2.75 7.06
CA HIS A 117 -10.70 3.96 6.48
C HIS A 117 -11.84 3.67 5.47
N SER A 118 -11.89 2.45 4.92
CA SER A 118 -12.89 2.02 3.93
C SER A 118 -13.92 1.02 4.49
N LEU A 119 -13.59 0.33 5.59
CA LEU A 119 -14.47 -0.66 6.23
C LEU A 119 -15.87 -0.12 6.57
N PRO A 120 -16.05 1.09 7.13
CA PRO A 120 -17.38 1.60 7.47
C PRO A 120 -18.31 1.66 6.26
N SER A 121 -17.86 2.21 5.14
CA SER A 121 -18.64 2.32 3.91
C SER A 121 -18.97 0.96 3.30
N LEU A 122 -18.11 -0.04 3.50
CA LEU A 122 -18.34 -1.41 3.03
C LEU A 122 -19.33 -2.18 3.92
N ILE A 123 -19.30 -1.95 5.24
CA ILE A 123 -20.13 -2.67 6.22
C ILE A 123 -21.53 -2.05 6.36
N THR A 124 -21.66 -0.71 6.28
CA THR A 124 -22.94 0.00 6.40
C THR A 124 -24.05 -0.57 5.51
N PRO A 125 -23.85 -0.78 4.18
CA PRO A 125 -24.89 -1.27 3.29
C PRO A 125 -25.28 -2.75 3.50
N ILE A 126 -24.57 -3.50 4.36
CA ILE A 126 -24.90 -4.91 4.63
C ILE A 126 -26.16 -5.00 5.49
N SER A 127 -27.24 -5.58 4.94
CA SER A 127 -28.54 -5.69 5.62
C SER A 127 -28.49 -6.55 6.89
N LYS A 128 -27.79 -7.70 6.85
CA LYS A 128 -27.69 -8.64 7.98
C LYS A 128 -26.27 -8.68 8.55
N LYS A 129 -26.06 -8.05 9.71
CA LYS A 129 -24.72 -7.88 10.31
C LYS A 129 -24.27 -9.04 11.23
N LYS A 130 -25.06 -10.10 11.37
CA LYS A 130 -24.83 -11.21 12.33
C LYS A 130 -23.44 -11.88 12.20
N HIS A 131 -22.94 -12.04 10.98
CA HIS A 131 -21.68 -12.74 10.71
C HIS A 131 -20.56 -11.81 10.19
N VAL A 132 -20.76 -10.49 10.23
CA VAL A 132 -19.79 -9.53 9.67
C VAL A 132 -18.44 -9.65 10.35
N ASN A 133 -18.39 -9.76 11.68
CA ASN A 133 -17.12 -9.92 12.40
C ASN A 133 -16.37 -11.21 12.01
N LYS A 134 -17.10 -12.32 11.81
CA LYS A 134 -16.51 -13.60 11.37
C LYS A 134 -16.00 -13.50 9.93
N LEU A 135 -16.75 -12.82 9.06
CA LEU A 135 -16.36 -12.59 7.66
C LEU A 135 -15.10 -11.74 7.59
N VAL A 136 -15.04 -10.63 8.33
CA VAL A 136 -13.86 -9.76 8.41
C VAL A 136 -12.66 -10.53 8.96
N LEU A 137 -12.82 -11.32 10.03
CA LEU A 137 -11.72 -12.14 10.56
C LEU A 137 -11.19 -13.14 9.51
N LEU A 138 -12.07 -13.82 8.80
CA LEU A 138 -11.69 -14.77 7.75
C LEU A 138 -10.94 -14.05 6.62
N ASP A 139 -11.37 -12.85 6.24
CA ASP A 139 -10.71 -12.03 5.22
C ASP A 139 -9.28 -11.64 5.65
N TYR A 140 -9.08 -11.21 6.90
CA TYR A 140 -7.74 -10.92 7.44
C TYR A 140 -6.83 -12.16 7.47
N ILE A 141 -7.36 -13.33 7.83
CA ILE A 141 -6.59 -14.60 7.82
C ILE A 141 -6.21 -14.98 6.38
N LEU A 142 -7.13 -14.81 5.42
CA LEU A 142 -6.87 -15.08 4.02
C LEU A 142 -5.79 -14.14 3.46
N ILE A 143 -5.87 -12.85 3.77
CA ILE A 143 -4.87 -11.84 3.39
C ILE A 143 -3.50 -12.21 3.95
N LEU A 144 -3.42 -12.57 5.24
CA LEU A 144 -2.18 -13.01 5.87
C LEU A 144 -1.59 -14.24 5.18
N GLY A 145 -2.42 -15.24 4.86
CA GLY A 145 -1.99 -16.43 4.14
C GLY A 145 -1.43 -16.09 2.76
N PHE A 146 -2.09 -15.16 2.04
CA PHE A 146 -1.66 -14.74 0.72
C PHE A 146 -0.35 -13.95 0.74
N TYR A 147 -0.21 -13.00 1.67
CA TYR A 147 1.05 -12.28 1.87
C TYR A 147 2.19 -13.20 2.28
N SER A 148 1.93 -14.18 3.14
CA SER A 148 2.92 -15.19 3.52
C SER A 148 3.33 -16.02 2.31
N LEU A 149 2.39 -16.50 1.50
CA LEU A 149 2.66 -17.28 0.29
C LEU A 149 3.54 -16.51 -0.71
N LEU A 150 3.19 -15.25 -1.00
CA LEU A 150 4.00 -14.40 -1.89
C LEU A 150 5.38 -14.13 -1.30
N SER A 151 5.47 -13.84 -0.01
CA SER A 151 6.76 -13.56 0.65
C SER A 151 7.68 -14.78 0.66
N PHE A 152 7.15 -15.96 1.02
CA PHE A 152 7.95 -17.19 1.03
C PHE A 152 8.37 -17.61 -0.38
N THR A 153 7.47 -17.51 -1.37
CA THR A 153 7.87 -17.78 -2.76
C THR A 153 8.97 -16.84 -3.22
N ALA A 154 8.93 -15.56 -2.84
CA ALA A 154 10.00 -14.61 -3.16
C ALA A 154 11.34 -15.00 -2.51
N ILE A 155 11.32 -15.27 -1.20
CA ILE A 155 12.51 -15.55 -0.38
C ILE A 155 13.25 -16.82 -0.84
N TYR A 156 12.52 -17.87 -1.25
CA TYR A 156 13.14 -19.13 -1.70
C TYR A 156 13.47 -19.15 -3.19
N CYS A 157 12.74 -18.38 -4.01
CA CYS A 157 12.97 -18.33 -5.45
C CYS A 157 14.19 -17.45 -5.80
N PHE A 158 14.37 -16.34 -5.09
CA PHE A 158 15.34 -15.30 -5.42
C PHE A 158 16.38 -15.11 -4.31
N ARG A 159 17.61 -14.74 -4.70
CA ARG A 159 18.66 -14.36 -3.76
C ARG A 159 18.33 -13.02 -3.10
N ASN A 160 18.66 -12.87 -1.81
CA ASN A 160 18.36 -11.65 -1.03
C ASN A 160 18.83 -10.33 -1.68
N GLY A 161 19.93 -10.34 -2.45
CA GLY A 161 20.46 -9.13 -3.10
C GLY A 161 19.79 -8.76 -4.43
N THR A 162 18.93 -9.62 -4.98
CA THR A 162 18.26 -9.39 -6.28
C THR A 162 16.76 -9.11 -6.14
N LEU A 163 16.20 -9.22 -4.92
CA LEU A 163 14.82 -8.86 -4.63
C LEU A 163 14.60 -7.36 -4.83
N MET A 164 13.65 -7.02 -5.69
CA MET A 164 13.25 -5.64 -5.95
C MET A 164 12.14 -5.22 -4.97
N ASP A 165 11.99 -3.92 -4.71
CA ASP A 165 10.92 -3.35 -3.86
C ASP A 165 9.52 -3.81 -4.31
N MET A 166 9.35 -4.03 -5.61
CA MET A 166 8.15 -4.66 -6.18
C MET A 166 8.47 -6.05 -6.69
N TYR A 167 7.94 -7.07 -6.01
CA TYR A 167 8.14 -8.48 -6.37
C TYR A 167 7.79 -8.82 -7.84
N THR A 168 6.84 -8.11 -8.44
CA THR A 168 6.45 -8.34 -9.86
C THR A 168 7.59 -8.07 -10.84
N LEU A 169 8.51 -7.16 -10.49
CA LEU A 169 9.64 -6.78 -11.33
C LEU A 169 10.73 -7.85 -11.34
N ASN A 170 10.77 -8.73 -10.33
CA ASN A 170 11.68 -9.88 -10.33
C ASN A 170 11.39 -10.90 -11.44
N PHE A 171 10.20 -10.88 -12.06
CA PHE A 171 9.81 -11.83 -13.11
C PHE A 171 9.98 -11.28 -14.53
N THR A 172 10.60 -10.10 -14.71
CA THR A 172 10.78 -9.50 -16.03
C THR A 172 12.02 -10.00 -16.78
N ASN A 173 12.89 -10.78 -16.13
CA ASN A 173 14.08 -11.36 -16.75
C ASN A 173 13.73 -12.58 -17.64
N CYS A 174 14.41 -12.71 -18.79
CA CYS A 174 14.22 -13.78 -19.76
C CYS A 174 14.51 -15.17 -19.19
N ASP A 175 15.45 -15.28 -18.26
CA ASP A 175 15.85 -16.56 -17.66
C ASP A 175 14.76 -17.15 -16.78
N ILE A 176 13.83 -16.30 -16.31
CA ILE A 176 12.77 -16.67 -15.38
C ILE A 176 11.47 -16.90 -16.14
N VAL A 177 11.14 -15.97 -17.04
CA VAL A 177 9.92 -16.01 -17.85
C VAL A 177 10.30 -15.84 -19.31
N SER A 178 10.30 -16.94 -20.05
CA SER A 178 10.61 -16.94 -21.48
C SER A 178 9.57 -16.16 -22.31
N ILE A 179 8.29 -16.23 -21.90
CA ILE A 179 7.16 -15.63 -22.61
C ILE A 179 7.17 -14.10 -22.46
N ALA A 180 7.46 -13.40 -23.56
CA ALA A 180 7.53 -11.93 -23.59
C ALA A 180 6.24 -11.24 -23.09
N PHE A 181 5.07 -11.77 -23.47
CA PHE A 181 3.79 -11.23 -23.02
C PHE A 181 3.66 -11.20 -21.49
N ILE A 182 4.04 -12.29 -20.81
CA ILE A 182 3.97 -12.38 -19.34
C ILE A 182 4.95 -11.40 -18.68
N ARG A 183 6.17 -11.26 -19.24
CA ARG A 183 7.15 -10.28 -18.74
C ARG A 183 6.62 -8.86 -18.79
N TYR A 184 6.10 -8.42 -19.93
CA TYR A 184 5.53 -7.08 -20.06
C TYR A 184 4.31 -6.89 -19.17
N PHE A 185 3.44 -7.91 -19.07
CA PHE A 185 2.28 -7.87 -18.19
C PHE A 185 2.67 -7.67 -16.72
N LEU A 186 3.61 -8.46 -16.20
CA LEU A 186 4.09 -8.35 -14.82
C LEU A 186 4.89 -7.07 -14.57
N GLY A 187 5.68 -6.62 -15.55
CA GLY A 187 6.43 -5.36 -15.48
C GLY A 187 5.53 -4.11 -15.45
N LEU A 188 4.43 -4.12 -16.21
CA LEU A 188 3.46 -3.01 -16.25
C LEU A 188 2.35 -3.12 -15.20
N PHE A 189 2.21 -4.26 -14.53
CA PHE A 189 1.18 -4.49 -13.53
C PHE A 189 1.11 -3.40 -12.43
N PRO A 190 2.24 -2.94 -11.84
CA PRO A 190 2.21 -1.82 -10.90
C PRO A 190 1.63 -0.54 -11.52
N VAL A 191 1.97 -0.25 -12.79
CA VAL A 191 1.47 0.92 -13.51
C VAL A 191 -0.05 0.84 -13.66
N PHE A 192 -0.60 -0.31 -14.09
CA PHE A 192 -2.04 -0.48 -14.25
C PHE A 192 -2.79 -0.36 -12.92
N THR A 193 -2.27 -1.00 -11.86
CA THR A 193 -2.94 -0.97 -10.55
C THR A 193 -2.91 0.42 -9.91
N ILE A 194 -1.79 1.14 -10.01
CA ILE A 194 -1.67 2.51 -9.52
C ILE A 194 -2.55 3.45 -10.35
N SER A 195 -2.58 3.27 -11.68
CA SER A 195 -3.38 4.13 -12.56
C SER A 195 -4.87 4.06 -12.28
N THR A 196 -5.39 2.88 -11.91
CA THR A 196 -6.79 2.75 -11.51
C THR A 196 -7.04 3.26 -10.09
N ASN A 197 -6.13 2.98 -9.15
CA ASN A 197 -6.35 3.30 -7.74
C ASN A 197 -6.19 4.79 -7.44
N PHE A 198 -5.26 5.47 -8.13
CA PHE A 198 -4.92 6.86 -7.86
C PHE A 198 -6.12 7.81 -8.01
N PRO A 199 -6.88 7.80 -9.13
CA PRO A 199 -8.07 8.64 -9.26
C PRO A 199 -9.12 8.39 -8.17
N ILE A 200 -9.32 7.11 -7.79
CA ILE A 200 -10.33 6.72 -6.80
C ILE A 200 -9.95 7.29 -5.43
N ILE A 201 -8.72 7.07 -5.00
CA ILE A 201 -8.22 7.54 -3.70
C ILE A 201 -8.20 9.07 -3.65
N ALA A 202 -7.79 9.72 -4.75
CA ALA A 202 -7.76 11.17 -4.81
C ALA A 202 -9.18 11.78 -4.76
N VAL A 203 -10.16 11.23 -5.49
CA VAL A 203 -11.55 11.68 -5.37
C VAL A 203 -12.09 11.50 -3.95
N THR A 204 -11.76 10.38 -3.29
CA THR A 204 -12.13 10.15 -1.88
C THR A 204 -11.48 11.18 -0.95
N LEU A 205 -10.18 11.43 -1.07
CA LEU A 205 -9.48 12.40 -0.24
C LEU A 205 -10.02 13.83 -0.44
N ARG A 206 -10.31 14.21 -1.69
CA ARG A 206 -10.98 15.48 -2.01
C ARG A 206 -12.34 15.59 -1.32
N ASN A 207 -13.14 14.52 -1.33
CA ASN A 207 -14.44 14.51 -0.66
C ASN A 207 -14.28 14.57 0.87
N ASN A 208 -13.27 13.90 1.44
CA ASN A 208 -12.96 14.01 2.87
C ASN A 208 -12.58 15.44 3.25
N TRP A 209 -11.81 16.15 2.43
CA TRP A 209 -11.53 17.58 2.64
C TRP A 209 -12.82 18.42 2.65
N LYS A 210 -13.72 18.18 1.68
CA LYS A 210 -15.03 18.86 1.64
C LYS A 210 -15.84 18.60 2.89
N THR A 211 -15.85 17.38 3.41
CA THR A 211 -16.56 17.03 4.64
C THR A 211 -15.91 17.65 5.87
N LEU A 212 -14.58 17.64 5.98
CA LEU A 212 -13.84 18.16 7.13
C LEU A 212 -14.06 19.65 7.35
N PHE A 213 -14.12 20.43 6.27
CA PHE A 213 -14.36 21.87 6.34
C PHE A 213 -15.83 22.25 6.23
N HIS A 214 -16.74 21.27 6.13
CA HIS A 214 -18.15 21.56 5.89
C HIS A 214 -18.74 22.19 7.15
N ARG A 215 -19.41 23.33 6.99
CA ARG A 215 -20.18 23.98 8.04
C ARG A 215 -21.65 23.77 7.76
N GLU A 216 -22.41 23.37 8.77
CA GLU A 216 -23.86 23.20 8.67
C GLU A 216 -24.51 24.47 8.07
N GLY A 217 -25.21 24.31 6.95
CA GLY A 217 -25.91 25.41 6.25
C GLY A 217 -25.07 26.20 5.23
N GLY A 218 -23.77 25.91 5.05
CA GLY A 218 -22.91 26.62 4.09
C GLY A 218 -22.61 25.80 2.83
N THR A 219 -22.86 26.37 1.64
CA THR A 219 -22.28 25.87 0.38
C THR A 219 -20.90 26.48 0.17
N TYR A 220 -19.98 25.72 -0.44
CA TYR A 220 -18.67 26.24 -0.79
C TYR A 220 -18.75 27.15 -2.02
N PRO A 221 -17.96 28.23 -2.07
CA PRO A 221 -17.75 28.97 -3.31
C PRO A 221 -17.22 28.03 -4.40
N TRP A 222 -17.64 28.25 -5.65
CA TRP A 222 -17.29 27.40 -6.78
C TRP A 222 -15.77 27.16 -6.92
N VAL A 223 -14.97 28.20 -6.70
CA VAL A 223 -13.49 28.12 -6.75
C VAL A 223 -12.94 27.17 -5.69
N VAL A 224 -13.47 27.24 -4.46
CA VAL A 224 -13.03 26.36 -3.37
C VAL A 224 -13.43 24.91 -3.68
N ASP A 225 -14.68 24.73 -4.12
CA ASP A 225 -15.24 23.40 -4.37
C ASP A 225 -14.58 22.67 -5.55
N ARG A 226 -14.27 23.39 -6.63
CA ARG A 226 -13.79 22.82 -7.90
C ARG A 226 -12.31 23.00 -8.17
N ILE A 227 -11.62 23.94 -7.52
CA ILE A 227 -10.19 24.19 -7.76
C ILE A 227 -9.40 23.85 -6.51
N PHE A 228 -9.70 24.48 -5.37
CA PHE A 228 -8.89 24.33 -4.16
C PHE A 228 -8.85 22.87 -3.67
N PHE A 229 -9.99 22.21 -3.49
CA PHE A 229 -10.01 20.84 -2.97
C PHE A 229 -9.31 19.79 -3.87
N PRO A 230 -9.49 19.79 -5.21
CA PRO A 230 -8.68 18.94 -6.07
C PRO A 230 -7.19 19.25 -6.01
N VAL A 231 -6.82 20.53 -6.02
CA VAL A 231 -5.42 20.97 -6.05
C VAL A 231 -4.68 20.58 -4.76
N ILE A 232 -5.26 20.83 -3.58
CA ILE A 232 -4.66 20.41 -2.30
C ILE A 232 -4.59 18.89 -2.15
N THR A 233 -5.45 18.15 -2.86
CA THR A 233 -5.41 16.69 -2.91
C THR A 233 -4.30 16.17 -3.84
N LEU A 234 -4.03 16.86 -4.94
CA LEU A 234 -3.11 16.42 -5.99
C LEU A 234 -1.66 16.89 -5.77
N ILE A 235 -1.45 18.15 -5.37
CA ILE A 235 -0.10 18.74 -5.30
C ILE A 235 0.80 18.06 -4.27
N PRO A 236 0.38 17.87 -3.00
CA PRO A 236 1.26 17.27 -1.99
C PRO A 236 1.81 15.88 -2.36
N PRO A 237 1.01 14.89 -2.80
CA PRO A 237 1.55 13.59 -3.19
C PRO A 237 2.44 13.65 -4.44
N VAL A 238 2.17 14.58 -5.36
CA VAL A 238 3.05 14.79 -6.52
C VAL A 238 4.41 15.36 -6.08
N ILE A 239 4.44 16.35 -5.20
CA ILE A 239 5.69 16.90 -4.65
C ILE A 239 6.48 15.78 -3.95
N VAL A 240 5.82 14.99 -3.10
CA VAL A 240 6.46 13.85 -2.42
C VAL A 240 7.05 12.87 -3.44
N ALA A 241 6.33 12.55 -4.52
CA ALA A 241 6.84 11.67 -5.58
C ALA A 241 8.03 12.27 -6.35
N PHE A 242 8.12 13.60 -6.49
CA PHE A 242 9.28 14.25 -7.10
C PHE A 242 10.52 14.28 -6.18
N CYS A 243 10.31 14.26 -4.86
CA CYS A 243 11.38 14.33 -3.86
C CYS A 243 11.85 12.95 -3.38
N THR A 244 10.96 11.96 -3.31
CA THR A 244 11.21 10.65 -2.70
C THR A 244 11.06 9.53 -3.70
N HIS A 245 12.11 8.70 -3.82
CA HIS A 245 12.17 7.58 -4.78
C HIS A 245 12.15 6.20 -4.11
N ASP A 246 12.37 6.15 -2.79
CA ASP A 246 12.38 4.92 -2.00
C ASP A 246 10.96 4.54 -1.54
N LEU A 247 10.40 3.51 -2.17
CA LEU A 247 9.08 2.98 -1.86
C LEU A 247 9.03 2.29 -0.50
N GLU A 248 10.10 1.60 -0.10
CA GLU A 248 10.16 0.88 1.18
C GLU A 248 10.09 1.87 2.33
N SER A 249 10.90 2.94 2.27
CA SER A 249 10.87 4.02 3.25
C SER A 249 9.52 4.73 3.29
N LEU A 250 8.95 5.08 2.13
CA LEU A 250 7.66 5.77 2.06
C LEU A 250 6.53 4.95 2.68
N VAL A 251 6.47 3.65 2.39
CA VAL A 251 5.48 2.72 2.96
C VAL A 251 5.72 2.52 4.45
N GLY A 252 6.98 2.37 4.86
CA GLY A 252 7.36 2.22 6.26
C GLY A 252 6.92 3.40 7.12
N ILE A 253 7.22 4.63 6.68
CA ILE A 253 6.80 5.87 7.33
C ILE A 253 5.27 5.98 7.34
N THR A 254 4.63 5.82 6.19
CA THR A 254 3.16 5.97 6.11
C THR A 254 2.44 4.97 7.02
N GLY A 255 2.87 3.72 7.05
CA GLY A 255 2.35 2.70 7.96
C GLY A 255 2.59 3.03 9.43
N ALA A 256 3.80 3.44 9.79
CA ALA A 256 4.18 3.67 11.19
C ALA A 256 3.55 4.91 11.83
N TYR A 257 3.33 5.97 11.06
CA TYR A 257 2.75 7.22 11.56
C TYR A 257 1.24 7.26 11.32
N ALA A 258 0.82 7.33 10.05
CA ALA A 258 -0.60 7.45 9.71
C ALA A 258 -1.37 6.15 9.97
N GLY A 259 -0.77 4.99 9.62
CA GLY A 259 -1.37 3.68 9.87
C GLY A 259 -1.59 3.42 11.36
N ASN A 260 -0.59 3.65 12.21
CA ASN A 260 -0.69 3.53 13.66
C ASN A 260 -1.80 4.41 14.26
N GLY A 261 -1.89 5.66 13.80
CA GLY A 261 -2.96 6.58 14.21
C GLY A 261 -4.35 6.01 13.91
N ILE A 262 -4.59 5.58 12.67
CA ILE A 262 -5.90 5.12 12.20
C ILE A 262 -6.24 3.72 12.73
N GLN A 263 -5.26 2.84 12.89
CA GLN A 263 -5.48 1.44 13.29
C GLN A 263 -5.53 1.23 14.80
N TYR A 264 -4.70 1.95 15.55
CA TYR A 264 -4.51 1.70 16.98
C TYR A 264 -5.02 2.86 17.83
N ILE A 265 -4.51 4.08 17.60
CA ILE A 265 -4.76 5.22 18.48
C ILE A 265 -6.23 5.67 18.44
N ILE A 266 -6.74 6.02 17.25
CA ILE A 266 -8.11 6.54 17.07
C ILE A 266 -9.16 5.53 17.55
N PRO A 267 -9.14 4.24 17.15
CA PRO A 267 -10.12 3.26 17.62
C PRO A 267 -10.07 3.03 19.13
N ALA A 268 -8.87 3.06 19.75
CA ALA A 268 -8.72 2.89 21.20
C ALA A 268 -9.38 4.04 21.98
N PHE A 269 -9.15 5.29 21.55
CA PHE A 269 -9.79 6.46 22.17
C PHE A 269 -11.29 6.47 21.93
N LEU A 270 -11.75 6.20 20.71
CA LEU A 270 -13.19 6.09 20.41
C LEU A 270 -13.85 5.03 21.31
N ALA A 271 -13.26 3.84 21.43
CA ALA A 271 -13.78 2.79 22.30
C ALA A 271 -13.81 3.22 23.78
N TYR A 272 -12.78 3.93 24.26
CA TYR A 272 -12.73 4.43 25.63
C TYR A 272 -13.84 5.45 25.92
N TYR A 273 -13.94 6.49 25.09
CA TYR A 273 -14.93 7.55 25.28
C TYR A 273 -16.35 7.04 25.09
N SER A 274 -16.62 6.21 24.07
CA SER A 274 -17.95 5.63 23.86
C SER A 274 -18.38 4.73 25.01
N ARG A 275 -17.46 3.97 25.63
CA ARG A 275 -17.79 3.15 26.82
C ARG A 275 -18.14 4.04 28.02
N LYS A 276 -17.36 5.09 28.26
CA LYS A 276 -17.59 6.05 29.34
C LYS A 276 -18.93 6.77 29.17
N GLU A 277 -19.22 7.26 27.97
CA GLU A 277 -20.47 7.94 27.64
C GLU A 277 -21.68 7.01 27.75
N THR A 278 -21.57 5.78 27.24
CA THR A 278 -22.66 4.79 27.37
C THR A 278 -23.00 4.51 28.84
N GLN A 279 -21.98 4.40 29.71
CA GLN A 279 -22.19 4.20 31.15
C GLN A 279 -22.86 5.40 31.83
N LEU A 280 -22.50 6.62 31.42
CA LEU A 280 -23.08 7.85 31.94
C LEU A 280 -24.55 8.01 31.50
N THR A 281 -24.86 7.73 30.23
CA THR A 281 -26.18 7.97 29.65
C THR A 281 -27.20 6.88 29.99
N PHE A 282 -26.80 5.60 30.00
CA PHE A 282 -27.73 4.46 30.11
C PHE A 282 -27.76 3.75 31.48
N ARG A 283 -27.11 4.34 32.50
CA ARG A 283 -27.07 3.94 33.93
C ARG A 283 -27.67 2.55 34.22
N ASN A 284 -26.83 1.50 34.20
CA ASN A 284 -27.07 0.09 34.59
C ASN A 284 -28.34 -0.64 34.07
N GLY A 285 -29.26 0.00 33.34
CA GLY A 285 -30.57 -0.57 33.01
C GLY A 285 -30.66 -1.31 31.67
N THR A 286 -29.74 -1.06 30.73
CA THR A 286 -29.81 -1.66 29.40
C THR A 286 -28.54 -2.46 29.06
N LEU A 287 -28.72 -3.75 28.76
CA LEU A 287 -27.64 -4.60 28.26
C LEU A 287 -27.27 -4.17 26.84
N ASN A 288 -26.04 -3.67 26.67
CA ASN A 288 -25.54 -3.30 25.35
C ASN A 288 -25.30 -4.56 24.50
N LYS A 289 -26.24 -4.83 23.58
CA LYS A 289 -26.22 -5.97 22.65
C LYS A 289 -25.03 -5.96 21.68
N HIS A 290 -24.37 -4.81 21.52
CA HIS A 290 -23.23 -4.61 20.62
C HIS A 290 -21.88 -4.56 21.35
N LEU A 291 -21.83 -5.05 22.59
CA LEU A 291 -20.59 -5.14 23.36
C LEU A 291 -19.54 -5.99 22.63
N SER A 292 -18.34 -5.41 22.47
CA SER A 292 -17.18 -6.15 21.99
C SER A 292 -16.77 -7.25 22.98
N PRO A 293 -16.16 -8.36 22.51
CA PRO A 293 -15.58 -9.37 23.40
C PRO A 293 -14.47 -8.79 24.31
N PHE A 294 -13.79 -7.73 23.87
CA PHE A 294 -12.73 -7.04 24.60
C PHE A 294 -13.26 -6.03 25.63
N ARG A 295 -14.03 -6.50 26.63
CA ARG A 295 -14.76 -5.63 27.57
C ARG A 295 -13.87 -4.81 28.49
N HIS A 296 -12.75 -5.38 28.92
CA HIS A 296 -11.89 -4.76 29.93
C HIS A 296 -11.08 -3.58 29.37
N THR A 297 -10.88 -2.53 30.18
CA THR A 297 -10.07 -1.34 29.83
C THR A 297 -8.60 -1.70 29.57
N PHE A 298 -8.12 -2.82 30.11
CA PHE A 298 -6.81 -3.38 29.80
C PHE A 298 -6.52 -3.46 28.30
N TRP A 299 -7.50 -3.88 27.49
CA TRP A 299 -7.32 -3.99 26.03
C TRP A 299 -7.05 -2.64 25.38
N ILE A 300 -7.65 -1.56 25.90
CA ILE A 300 -7.41 -0.20 25.42
C ILE A 300 -5.97 0.21 25.74
N GLY A 301 -5.54 0.02 26.99
CA GLY A 301 -4.15 0.29 27.40
C GLY A 301 -3.13 -0.53 26.62
N PHE A 302 -3.41 -1.81 26.38
CA PHE A 302 -2.58 -2.70 25.57
C PHE A 302 -2.43 -2.20 24.13
N VAL A 303 -3.53 -1.82 23.45
CA VAL A 303 -3.47 -1.30 22.08
C VAL A 303 -2.69 0.02 22.01
N LEU A 304 -2.86 0.92 23.00
CA LEU A 304 -2.10 2.17 23.06
C LEU A 304 -0.61 1.92 23.30
N LEU A 305 -0.25 1.01 24.21
CA LEU A 305 1.14 0.62 24.46
C LEU A 305 1.76 -0.02 23.22
N TRP A 306 1.02 -0.90 22.54
CA TRP A 306 1.45 -1.51 21.28
C TRP A 306 1.66 -0.46 20.18
N GLY A 307 0.73 0.49 20.03
CA GLY A 307 0.87 1.60 19.11
C GLY A 307 2.10 2.46 19.40
N LEU A 308 2.36 2.76 20.68
CA LEU A 308 3.57 3.46 21.11
C LEU A 308 4.84 2.65 20.78
N PHE A 309 4.83 1.35 21.04
CA PHE A 309 5.95 0.47 20.71
C PHE A 309 6.25 0.48 19.21
N CYS A 310 5.24 0.29 18.35
CA CYS A 310 5.38 0.36 16.90
C CYS A 310 5.94 1.72 16.43
N PHE A 311 5.44 2.82 17.01
CA PHE A 311 5.91 4.18 16.72
C PHE A 311 7.40 4.34 17.04
N LEU A 312 7.82 3.98 18.25
CA LEU A 312 9.20 4.11 18.71
C LEU A 312 10.14 3.22 17.88
N PHE A 313 9.72 2.00 17.56
CA PHE A 313 10.55 1.03 16.85
C PHE A 313 10.84 1.46 15.41
N VAL A 314 9.85 2.01 14.70
CA VAL A 314 10.05 2.55 13.35
C VAL A 314 10.77 3.90 13.39
N THR A 315 10.51 4.75 14.37
CA THR A 315 11.26 6.01 14.54
C THR A 315 12.74 5.73 14.76
N ALA A 316 13.07 4.78 15.65
CA ALA A 316 14.44 4.34 15.87
C ALA A 316 15.06 3.74 14.60
N ASN A 317 14.26 3.10 13.74
CA ASN A 317 14.73 2.59 12.48
C ASN A 317 15.15 3.70 11.51
N ILE A 318 14.34 4.73 11.37
CA ILE A 318 14.63 5.87 10.48
C ILE A 318 15.94 6.52 10.93
N ILE A 319 16.03 6.86 12.22
CA ILE A 319 17.21 7.51 12.81
C ILE A 319 18.46 6.65 12.62
N LEU A 320 18.40 5.36 12.97
CA LEU A 320 19.57 4.49 12.91
C LEU A 320 19.97 4.10 11.48
N SER A 321 19.03 4.16 10.53
CA SER A 321 19.32 3.89 9.12
C SER A 321 19.93 5.11 8.44
N GLU A 322 19.48 6.32 8.79
CA GLU A 322 20.11 7.57 8.34
C GLU A 322 21.54 7.73 8.87
N THR A 323 21.82 7.31 10.12
CA THR A 323 23.20 7.37 10.67
C THR A 323 24.20 6.40 10.03
N LYS A 324 23.78 5.52 9.11
CA LYS A 324 24.66 4.56 8.41
C LYS A 324 24.98 4.96 6.96
N VAL A 325 24.50 6.12 6.50
CA VAL A 325 24.85 6.73 5.21
C VAL A 325 25.96 7.77 5.45
#